data_AF-A0A1F4DWQ0-F1
#
_entry.id   AF-A0A1F4DWQ0-F1
#
_cell.length_a   1.000
_cell.length_b   1.000
_cell.length_c   1.000
_cell.angle_alpha   90.00
_cell.angle_beta   90.00
_cell.angle_gamma   90.00
#
_symmetry.space_group_name_H-M   'P 1'
#
loop_
_entity.id
_entity.type
_entity.pdbx_description
1 polymer ?
#
loop_
_entity_poly.entity_id
_entity_poly.type
_entity_poly.pdbx_seq_one_letter_code
_entity_poly.pdbx_strand_id
1 'polypeptide(L)'
;MSRLLIQQYRAHYDVLKKVSGTERESVVREAFKDLLKSWGRQHDLVFIPEYEYTTLAKDRRYVDGVLLHTLRVPFGYWEAKDSRDDLDTEIDKKFRAGYPRTNIIFEDSIQAVLIQHGEEVMRCGVEDIAALEKLLKLFFSYERPEIEAFRKAVEQFKEDLPAVLKALREMIERAHAQQPTFRKAAHGFLKYAQEVIKPTLSCMPIHDAFHHALAVAAYDGEAAVDLAIHPAIAPAVDIAEDEAIIAALAVDQKNALPI
;
A
#
# COMPACT_ATOMS: atom_id res chain seq x y z
N MET A 1 -10.71 3.21 22.31
CA MET A 1 -9.74 4.16 21.74
C MET A 1 -10.41 5.30 20.95
N SER A 2 -11.35 5.01 20.03
CA SER A 2 -12.03 6.01 19.18
C SER A 2 -12.65 7.21 19.92
N ARG A 3 -13.42 6.98 20.98
CA ARG A 3 -14.09 8.05 21.75
C ARG A 3 -13.12 9.00 22.45
N LEU A 4 -11.99 8.48 22.94
CA LEU A 4 -10.99 9.29 23.64
C LEU A 4 -10.31 10.29 22.68
N LEU A 5 -10.00 9.86 21.46
CA LEU A 5 -9.43 10.75 20.44
C LEU A 5 -10.39 11.87 20.05
N ILE A 6 -11.69 11.56 19.93
CA ILE A 6 -12.69 12.57 19.58
C ILE A 6 -12.89 13.56 20.74
N GLN A 7 -12.83 13.08 21.99
CA GLN A 7 -12.84 13.94 23.17
C GLN A 7 -11.58 14.82 23.26
N GLN A 8 -10.42 14.30 22.90
CA GLN A 8 -9.17 15.08 22.83
C GLN A 8 -9.19 16.11 21.71
N TYR A 9 -9.69 15.74 20.53
CA TYR A 9 -9.93 16.67 19.43
C TYR A 9 -10.87 17.80 19.85
N ARG A 10 -11.98 17.46 20.53
CA ARG A 10 -12.91 18.44 21.11
C ARG A 10 -12.25 19.36 22.12
N ALA A 11 -11.50 18.81 23.08
CA ALA A 11 -10.82 19.62 24.08
C ALA A 11 -9.81 20.56 23.41
N HIS A 12 -9.09 20.10 22.39
CA HIS A 12 -8.19 20.92 21.61
C HIS A 12 -8.94 21.98 20.79
N TYR A 13 -10.04 21.62 20.13
CA TYR A 13 -10.92 22.50 19.38
C TYR A 13 -11.53 23.60 20.26
N ASP A 14 -12.06 23.25 21.42
CA ASP A 14 -12.67 24.21 22.36
C ASP A 14 -11.63 25.17 22.95
N VAL A 15 -10.42 24.68 23.24
CA VAL A 15 -9.28 25.53 23.67
C VAL A 15 -8.89 26.47 22.54
N LEU A 16 -8.77 25.97 21.32
CA LEU A 16 -8.40 26.74 20.15
C LEU A 16 -9.46 27.82 19.82
N LYS A 17 -10.75 27.48 19.89
CA LYS A 17 -11.89 28.42 19.70
C LYS A 17 -11.91 29.51 20.78
N LYS A 18 -11.58 29.16 22.03
CA LYS A 18 -11.48 30.13 23.15
C LYS A 18 -10.28 31.06 23.05
N VAL A 19 -9.11 30.54 22.64
CA VAL A 19 -7.85 31.30 22.57
C VAL A 19 -7.76 32.18 21.32
N SER A 20 -8.35 31.75 20.19
CA SER A 20 -8.29 32.53 18.94
C SER A 20 -9.23 33.74 18.92
N GLY A 21 -10.25 33.79 19.81
CA GLY A 21 -11.23 34.89 19.92
C GLY A 21 -12.06 35.17 18.65
N THR A 22 -11.79 34.44 17.58
CA THR A 22 -12.41 34.52 16.25
C THR A 22 -12.49 33.12 15.71
N GLU A 23 -13.60 32.79 15.04
CA GLU A 23 -13.81 31.57 14.25
C GLU A 23 -12.85 31.56 13.05
N ARG A 24 -11.54 31.57 13.33
CA ARG A 24 -10.51 31.42 12.31
C ARG A 24 -10.54 29.97 11.90
N GLU A 25 -11.28 29.75 10.84
CA GLU A 25 -11.40 28.52 10.07
C GLU A 25 -10.06 27.77 9.92
N SER A 26 -8.95 28.49 9.75
CA SER A 26 -7.60 27.92 9.70
C SER A 26 -7.21 27.10 10.94
N VAL A 27 -7.71 27.47 12.11
CA VAL A 27 -7.45 26.79 13.38
C VAL A 27 -8.31 25.52 13.51
N VAL A 28 -9.55 25.57 13.03
CA VAL A 28 -10.47 24.43 13.01
C VAL A 28 -9.97 23.35 12.06
N ARG A 29 -9.53 23.76 10.86
CA ARG A 29 -8.93 22.87 9.86
C ARG A 29 -7.73 22.10 10.41
N GLU A 30 -6.83 22.77 11.14
CA GLU A 30 -5.68 22.10 11.76
C GLU A 30 -6.10 21.10 12.84
N ALA A 31 -7.14 21.40 13.62
CA ALA A 31 -7.66 20.43 14.60
C ALA A 31 -8.21 19.17 13.90
N PHE A 32 -8.98 19.33 12.81
CA PHE A 32 -9.56 18.19 12.09
C PHE A 32 -8.47 17.34 11.41
N LYS A 33 -7.46 18.00 10.85
CA LYS A 33 -6.25 17.36 10.33
C LYS A 33 -5.53 16.53 11.40
N ASP A 34 -5.39 17.04 12.62
CA ASP A 34 -4.78 16.30 13.72
C ASP A 34 -5.63 15.11 14.20
N LEU A 35 -6.95 15.21 14.12
CA LEU A 35 -7.85 14.08 14.33
C LEU A 35 -7.60 12.98 13.28
N LEU A 36 -7.54 13.34 12.00
CA LEU A 36 -7.24 12.38 10.92
C LEU A 36 -5.86 11.75 11.06
N LYS A 37 -4.82 12.52 11.42
CA LYS A 37 -3.48 11.98 11.72
C LYS A 37 -3.53 10.96 12.85
N SER A 38 -4.26 11.27 13.92
CA SER A 38 -4.33 10.43 15.11
C SER A 38 -5.05 9.11 14.83
N TRP A 39 -6.12 9.14 14.05
CA TRP A 39 -6.79 7.93 13.57
C TRP A 39 -5.93 7.16 12.56
N GLY A 40 -5.30 7.86 11.60
CA GLY A 40 -4.41 7.24 10.62
C GLY A 40 -3.31 6.41 11.26
N ARG A 41 -2.66 6.92 12.31
CA ARG A 41 -1.64 6.18 13.07
C ARG A 41 -2.14 4.88 13.70
N GLN A 42 -3.44 4.77 14.02
CA GLN A 42 -4.01 3.52 14.56
C GLN A 42 -4.25 2.46 13.47
N HIS A 43 -4.23 2.87 12.21
CA HIS A 43 -4.48 2.03 11.04
C HIS A 43 -3.22 1.87 10.17
N ASP A 44 -2.04 2.16 10.71
CA ASP A 44 -0.76 2.15 9.98
C ASP A 44 -0.77 3.03 8.72
N LEU A 45 -1.52 4.14 8.77
CA LEU A 45 -1.62 5.13 7.71
C LEU A 45 -0.80 6.37 8.03
N VAL A 46 -0.17 6.94 7.00
CA VAL A 46 0.58 8.20 7.08
C VAL A 46 -0.23 9.29 6.41
N PHE A 47 -0.50 10.37 7.15
CA PHE A 47 -1.16 11.56 6.60
C PHE A 47 -0.14 12.48 5.94
N ILE A 48 -0.40 12.90 4.69
CA ILE A 48 0.39 13.88 3.96
C ILE A 48 -0.49 15.09 3.62
N PRO A 49 -0.13 16.31 4.05
CA PRO A 49 -0.83 17.53 3.66
C PRO A 49 -0.47 17.94 2.22
N GLU A 50 -1.36 18.69 1.56
CA GLU A 50 -1.11 19.31 0.24
C GLU A 50 -0.58 18.32 -0.80
N TYR A 51 -1.26 17.18 -0.92
CA TYR A 51 -0.77 16.07 -1.74
C TYR A 51 -1.08 16.29 -3.23
N GLU A 52 -0.07 16.11 -4.09
CA GLU A 52 -0.25 16.20 -5.53
C GLU A 52 -1.00 14.98 -6.07
N TYR A 53 -2.12 15.24 -6.74
CA TYR A 53 -2.94 14.26 -7.41
C TYR A 53 -3.00 14.55 -8.91
N THR A 54 -2.70 13.55 -9.73
CA THR A 54 -2.83 13.65 -11.19
C THR A 54 -4.18 13.09 -11.61
N THR A 55 -4.99 13.91 -12.26
CA THR A 55 -6.31 13.53 -12.76
C THR A 55 -6.22 12.63 -14.00
N LEU A 56 -7.33 12.01 -14.40
CA LEU A 56 -7.42 11.24 -15.65
C LEU A 56 -7.09 12.08 -16.91
N ALA A 57 -7.36 13.39 -16.86
CA ALA A 57 -7.02 14.34 -17.91
C ALA A 57 -5.52 14.72 -17.92
N LYS A 58 -4.70 14.14 -17.04
CA LYS A 58 -3.29 14.47 -16.80
C LYS A 58 -3.04 15.87 -16.22
N ASP A 59 -4.08 16.53 -15.71
CA ASP A 59 -3.93 17.77 -14.96
C ASP A 59 -3.46 17.48 -13.53
N ARG A 60 -2.54 18.30 -13.04
CA ARG A 60 -2.09 18.28 -11.65
C ARG A 60 -3.05 19.07 -10.78
N ARG A 61 -3.45 18.47 -9.66
CA ARG A 61 -4.30 19.05 -8.63
C ARG A 61 -3.66 18.79 -7.27
N TYR A 62 -4.00 19.62 -6.29
CA TYR A 62 -3.56 19.43 -4.92
C TYR A 62 -4.78 19.16 -4.06
N VAL A 63 -4.71 18.09 -3.27
CA VAL A 63 -5.69 17.81 -2.22
C VAL A 63 -5.18 18.32 -0.89
N ASP A 64 -6.07 18.79 -0.02
CA ASP A 64 -5.67 19.36 1.27
C ASP A 64 -4.99 18.31 2.17
N GLY A 65 -5.42 17.05 2.07
CA GLY A 65 -4.74 15.93 2.70
C GLY A 65 -5.04 14.57 2.08
N VAL A 66 -4.10 13.64 2.27
CA VAL A 66 -4.27 12.23 1.92
C VAL A 66 -3.76 11.36 3.06
N LEU A 67 -4.41 10.22 3.27
CA LEU A 67 -3.90 9.11 4.07
C LEU A 67 -3.34 8.04 3.13
N LEU A 68 -2.08 7.66 3.33
CA LEU A 68 -1.40 6.64 2.54
C LEU A 68 -1.10 5.41 3.37
N HIS A 69 -1.19 4.24 2.74
CA HIS A 69 -0.53 3.03 3.23
C HIS A 69 1.00 3.13 3.03
N THR A 70 1.75 2.25 3.71
CA THR A 70 3.22 2.17 3.66
C THR A 70 3.80 2.12 2.24
N LEU A 71 3.07 1.55 1.26
CA LEU A 71 3.47 1.48 -0.15
C LEU A 71 3.09 2.72 -0.98
N ARG A 72 2.82 3.86 -0.34
CA ARG A 72 2.35 5.11 -0.97
C ARG A 72 1.04 4.97 -1.76
N VAL A 73 0.25 3.94 -1.44
CA VAL A 73 -1.08 3.74 -2.02
C VAL A 73 -2.08 4.60 -1.26
N PRO A 74 -2.84 5.49 -1.94
CA PRO A 74 -3.88 6.29 -1.29
C PRO A 74 -4.99 5.44 -0.69
N PHE A 75 -5.23 5.62 0.60
CA PHE A 75 -6.34 5.03 1.35
C PHE A 75 -7.60 5.92 1.27
N GLY A 76 -7.42 7.22 1.51
CA GLY A 76 -8.50 8.18 1.50
C GLY A 76 -8.01 9.61 1.51
N TYR A 77 -8.89 10.53 1.15
CA TYR A 77 -8.58 11.94 0.92
C TYR A 77 -9.37 12.83 1.89
N TRP A 78 -8.89 14.04 2.10
CA TRP A 78 -9.57 15.05 2.89
C TRP A 78 -9.45 16.41 2.21
N GLU A 79 -10.56 17.15 2.19
CA GLU A 79 -10.69 18.50 1.68
C GLU A 79 -11.37 19.39 2.72
N ALA A 80 -10.72 20.50 3.05
CA ALA A 80 -11.29 21.53 3.91
C ALA A 80 -11.90 22.65 3.06
N LYS A 81 -13.05 23.17 3.48
CA LYS A 81 -13.80 24.24 2.82
C LYS A 81 -14.18 25.34 3.81
N ASP A 82 -14.53 26.50 3.26
CA ASP A 82 -15.03 27.62 4.07
C ASP A 82 -16.50 27.39 4.43
N SER A 83 -16.79 27.56 5.71
CA SER A 83 -18.14 27.55 6.30
C SER A 83 -19.13 28.50 5.62
N ARG A 84 -18.63 29.50 4.89
CA ARG A 84 -19.45 30.48 4.15
C ARG A 84 -19.87 29.99 2.77
N ASP A 85 -19.21 28.97 2.24
CA ASP A 85 -19.50 28.41 0.93
C ASP A 85 -20.57 27.31 1.03
N ASP A 86 -21.35 27.13 -0.04
CA ASP A 86 -22.24 25.99 -0.14
C ASP A 86 -21.41 24.72 -0.40
N LEU A 87 -21.34 23.83 0.60
CA LEU A 87 -20.49 22.66 0.57
C LEU A 87 -20.82 21.73 -0.61
N ASP A 88 -22.09 21.60 -0.97
CA ASP A 88 -22.53 20.75 -2.08
C ASP A 88 -22.04 21.29 -3.43
N THR A 89 -22.15 22.61 -3.62
CA THR A 89 -21.59 23.30 -4.79
C THR A 89 -20.08 23.12 -4.89
N GLU A 90 -19.35 23.18 -3.78
CA GLU A 90 -17.90 22.98 -3.76
C GLU A 90 -17.50 21.52 -4.06
N ILE A 91 -18.23 20.54 -3.51
CA ILE A 91 -18.07 19.12 -3.82
C ILE A 91 -18.24 18.90 -5.33
N ASP A 92 -19.32 19.42 -5.91
CA ASP A 92 -19.61 19.31 -7.34
C ASP A 92 -18.51 19.93 -8.21
N LYS A 93 -18.02 21.12 -7.85
CA LYS A 93 -16.91 21.78 -8.55
C LYS A 93 -15.65 20.94 -8.51
N LYS A 94 -15.28 20.39 -7.35
CA LYS A 94 -14.09 19.54 -7.18
C LYS A 94 -14.21 18.26 -8.00
N PHE A 95 -15.38 17.64 -8.02
CA PHE A 95 -15.63 16.47 -8.83
C PHE A 95 -15.59 16.75 -10.33
N ARG A 96 -16.11 17.88 -10.80
CA ARG A 96 -15.95 18.30 -12.20
C ARG A 96 -14.48 18.57 -12.56
N ALA A 97 -13.69 19.06 -11.60
CA ALA A 97 -12.25 19.27 -11.76
C ALA A 97 -11.42 17.97 -11.69
N GLY A 98 -12.05 16.81 -11.50
CA GLY A 98 -11.39 15.50 -11.54
C GLY A 98 -10.79 15.04 -10.20
N TYR A 99 -11.20 15.63 -9.07
CA TYR A 99 -10.80 15.16 -7.74
C TYR A 99 -11.25 13.71 -7.48
N PRO A 100 -10.53 12.98 -6.62
CA PRO A 100 -10.84 11.58 -6.33
C PRO A 100 -12.23 11.43 -5.67
N ARG A 101 -12.92 10.35 -6.03
CA ARG A 101 -14.28 10.02 -5.57
C ARG A 101 -14.37 8.70 -4.79
N THR A 102 -13.24 8.06 -4.54
CA THR A 102 -13.19 6.69 -3.99
C THR A 102 -13.50 6.65 -2.50
N ASN A 103 -12.79 7.44 -1.70
CA ASN A 103 -12.98 7.59 -0.26
C ASN A 103 -12.46 8.97 0.15
N ILE A 104 -13.36 9.95 0.32
CA ILE A 104 -12.99 11.35 0.58
C ILE A 104 -13.93 11.98 1.61
N ILE A 105 -13.35 12.74 2.53
CA ILE A 105 -14.10 13.59 3.46
C ILE A 105 -14.00 15.05 3.01
N PHE A 106 -15.14 15.71 2.88
CA PHE A 106 -15.25 17.16 2.78
C PHE A 106 -15.73 17.73 4.12
N GLU A 107 -15.12 18.80 4.60
CA GLU A 107 -15.50 19.42 5.87
C GLU A 107 -15.38 20.95 5.79
N ASP A 108 -16.33 21.67 6.41
CA ASP A 108 -16.46 23.14 6.35
C ASP A 108 -16.47 23.81 7.74
N SER A 109 -15.88 23.18 8.76
CA SER A 109 -15.96 23.57 10.19
C SER A 109 -17.34 23.42 10.86
N ILE A 110 -18.42 23.20 10.09
CA ILE A 110 -19.79 23.05 10.61
C ILE A 110 -20.26 21.61 10.41
N GLN A 111 -20.04 21.06 9.22
CA GLN A 111 -20.46 19.74 8.79
C GLN A 111 -19.33 19.00 8.08
N ALA A 112 -19.37 17.67 8.16
CA ALA A 112 -18.50 16.76 7.44
C ALA A 112 -19.34 15.83 6.57
N VAL A 113 -18.88 15.61 5.34
CA VAL A 113 -19.52 14.77 4.33
C VAL A 113 -18.52 13.70 3.90
N LEU A 114 -18.94 12.45 4.01
CA LEU A 114 -18.18 11.30 3.53
C LEU A 114 -18.73 10.83 2.20
N ILE A 115 -17.85 10.82 1.19
CA ILE A 115 -18.16 10.30 -0.14
C ILE A 115 -17.31 9.06 -0.38
N GLN A 116 -17.97 7.96 -0.74
CA GLN A 116 -17.32 6.72 -1.13
C GLN A 116 -17.92 6.23 -2.45
N HIS A 117 -17.06 5.77 -3.37
CA HIS A 117 -17.48 5.34 -4.71
C HIS A 117 -18.30 6.37 -5.49
N GLY A 118 -18.10 7.66 -5.23
CA GLY A 118 -18.84 8.75 -5.85
C GLY A 118 -20.23 9.00 -5.28
N GLU A 119 -20.64 8.28 -4.23
CA GLU A 119 -21.91 8.48 -3.54
C GLU A 119 -21.68 9.04 -2.13
N GLU A 120 -22.57 9.96 -1.71
CA GLU A 120 -22.59 10.43 -0.33
C GLU A 120 -23.09 9.30 0.58
N VAL A 121 -22.21 8.81 1.45
CA VAL A 121 -22.52 7.73 2.40
C VAL A 121 -23.08 8.28 3.69
N MET A 122 -22.55 9.41 4.17
CA MET A 122 -22.95 10.01 5.43
C MET A 122 -22.58 11.49 5.48
N ARG A 123 -23.46 12.27 6.10
CA ARG A 123 -23.24 13.67 6.48
C ARG A 123 -23.59 13.88 7.93
N CYS A 124 -22.79 14.68 8.64
CA CYS A 124 -23.07 15.05 10.01
C CYS A 124 -22.47 16.39 10.40
N GLY A 125 -23.00 17.02 11.43
CA GLY A 125 -22.37 18.17 12.07
C GLY A 125 -21.06 17.77 12.76
N VAL A 126 -20.03 18.61 12.66
CA VAL A 126 -18.75 18.40 13.37
C VAL A 126 -18.94 18.51 14.89
N GLU A 127 -19.97 19.24 15.32
CA GLU A 127 -20.43 19.31 16.71
C GLU A 127 -21.29 18.10 17.16
N ASP A 128 -21.52 17.08 16.35
CA ASP A 128 -22.13 15.83 16.79
C ASP A 128 -21.04 14.75 16.96
N ILE A 129 -20.64 14.50 18.21
CA ILE A 129 -19.58 13.54 18.53
C ILE A 129 -19.94 12.12 18.08
N ALA A 130 -21.20 11.71 18.27
CA ALA A 130 -21.62 10.34 17.96
C ALA A 130 -21.69 10.13 16.45
N ALA A 131 -22.23 11.11 15.72
CA ALA A 131 -22.29 11.05 14.27
C ALA A 131 -20.91 11.17 13.63
N LEU A 132 -20.05 12.07 14.11
CA LEU A 132 -18.68 12.21 13.62
C LEU A 132 -17.84 10.94 13.89
N GLU A 133 -18.00 10.31 15.06
CA GLU A 133 -17.37 9.02 15.34
C GLU A 133 -17.78 7.95 14.33
N LYS A 134 -19.07 7.91 13.99
CA LYS A 134 -19.61 6.96 13.01
C LYS A 134 -19.06 7.24 11.61
N LEU A 135 -19.00 8.51 11.19
CA LEU A 135 -18.44 8.92 9.91
C LEU A 135 -16.97 8.51 9.79
N LEU A 136 -16.15 8.79 10.80
CA LEU A 136 -14.74 8.40 10.81
C LEU A 136 -14.57 6.88 10.80
N LYS A 137 -15.40 6.14 11.53
CA LYS A 137 -15.38 4.67 11.47
C LYS A 137 -15.66 4.16 10.06
N LEU A 138 -16.67 4.70 9.37
CA LEU A 138 -16.97 4.33 7.98
C LEU A 138 -15.84 4.67 7.01
N PHE A 139 -15.18 5.81 7.21
CA PHE A 139 -14.04 6.24 6.41
C PHE A 139 -12.82 5.33 6.61
N PHE A 140 -12.48 4.98 7.85
CA PHE A 140 -11.31 4.14 8.19
C PHE A 140 -11.57 2.63 8.05
N SER A 141 -12.83 2.19 8.01
CA SER A 141 -13.21 0.82 7.68
C SER A 141 -13.43 0.61 6.18
N TYR A 142 -13.14 1.62 5.36
CA TYR A 142 -13.32 1.53 3.92
C TYR A 142 -12.43 0.44 3.32
N GLU A 143 -13.06 -0.55 2.69
CA GLU A 143 -12.38 -1.52 1.86
C GLU A 143 -12.74 -1.22 0.40
N ARG A 144 -11.72 -1.12 -0.46
CA ARG A 144 -11.97 -1.03 -1.89
C ARG A 144 -12.67 -2.33 -2.33
N PRO A 145 -13.75 -2.29 -3.12
CA PRO A 145 -14.47 -3.47 -3.58
C PRO A 145 -13.57 -4.40 -4.40
N GLU A 146 -12.52 -3.85 -5.03
CA GLU A 146 -11.49 -4.64 -5.72
C GLU A 146 -10.65 -5.54 -4.78
N ILE A 147 -10.62 -5.25 -3.47
CA ILE A 147 -9.84 -6.01 -2.46
C ILE A 147 -10.51 -7.34 -2.15
N GLU A 148 -11.83 -7.48 -2.27
CA GLU A 148 -12.49 -8.77 -2.03
C GLU A 148 -12.09 -9.79 -3.11
N ALA A 149 -12.08 -9.38 -4.37
CA ALA A 149 -11.61 -10.19 -5.48
C ALA A 149 -10.12 -10.52 -5.35
N PHE A 150 -9.30 -9.54 -4.93
CA PHE A 150 -7.88 -9.76 -4.67
C PHE A 150 -7.64 -10.74 -3.51
N ARG A 151 -8.34 -10.61 -2.38
CA ARG A 151 -8.23 -11.55 -1.25
C ARG A 151 -8.63 -12.96 -1.68
N LYS A 152 -9.72 -13.11 -2.43
CA LYS A 152 -10.13 -14.40 -3.00
C LYS A 152 -9.06 -14.97 -3.93
N ALA A 153 -8.47 -14.15 -4.80
CA ALA A 153 -7.38 -14.57 -5.68
C ALA A 153 -6.12 -14.96 -4.90
N VAL A 154 -5.80 -14.26 -3.81
CA VAL A 154 -4.66 -14.57 -2.93
C VAL A 154 -4.87 -15.90 -2.19
N GLU A 155 -6.07 -16.16 -1.67
CA GLU A 155 -6.38 -17.44 -1.03
C GLU A 155 -6.32 -18.60 -2.04
N GLN A 156 -6.89 -18.42 -3.24
CA GLN A 156 -6.77 -19.42 -4.30
C GLN A 156 -5.31 -19.66 -4.69
N PHE A 157 -4.52 -18.60 -4.84
CA PHE A 157 -3.09 -18.72 -5.15
C PHE A 157 -2.32 -19.48 -4.06
N LYS A 158 -2.66 -19.32 -2.77
CA LYS A 158 -2.06 -20.10 -1.68
C LYS A 158 -2.39 -21.59 -1.78
N GLU A 159 -3.62 -21.92 -2.17
CA GLU A 159 -4.03 -23.32 -2.40
C GLU A 159 -3.29 -23.95 -3.59
N ASP A 160 -3.05 -23.16 -4.64
CA ASP A 160 -2.38 -23.61 -5.87
C ASP A 160 -0.85 -23.68 -5.72
N LEU A 161 -0.28 -22.91 -4.78
CA LEU A 161 1.16 -22.76 -4.58
C LEU A 161 1.92 -24.10 -4.42
N PRO A 162 1.44 -25.10 -3.65
CA PRO A 162 2.13 -26.39 -3.53
C PRO A 162 2.24 -27.13 -4.86
N ALA A 163 1.19 -27.07 -5.70
CA ALA A 163 1.19 -27.73 -7.01
C ALA A 163 2.12 -27.03 -8.00
N VAL A 164 2.11 -25.70 -8.01
CA VAL A 164 3.01 -24.87 -8.84
C VAL A 164 4.47 -25.11 -8.46
N LEU A 165 4.80 -25.07 -7.16
CA LEU A 165 6.15 -25.33 -6.67
C LEU A 165 6.62 -26.75 -6.99
N LYS A 166 5.73 -27.75 -6.90
CA LYS A 166 6.05 -29.13 -7.28
C LYS A 166 6.37 -29.23 -8.78
N ALA A 167 5.54 -28.64 -9.64
CA ALA A 167 5.76 -28.65 -11.08
C ALA A 167 7.10 -27.98 -11.47
N LEU A 168 7.41 -26.83 -10.85
CA LEU A 168 8.69 -26.14 -11.02
C LEU A 168 9.89 -27.02 -10.61
N ARG A 169 9.82 -27.69 -9.45
CA ARG A 169 10.87 -28.62 -9.01
C ARG A 169 11.07 -29.75 -10.01
N GLU A 170 9.99 -30.36 -10.48
CA GLU A 170 10.06 -31.44 -11.48
C GLU A 170 10.60 -30.98 -12.85
N MET A 171 10.35 -29.72 -13.23
CA MET A 171 10.93 -29.13 -14.44
C MET A 171 12.43 -28.89 -14.30
N ILE A 172 12.87 -28.32 -13.17
CA ILE A 172 14.30 -28.08 -12.88
C ILE A 172 15.07 -29.40 -12.86
N GLU A 173 14.54 -30.43 -12.19
CA GLU A 173 15.18 -31.74 -12.14
C GLU A 173 15.27 -32.38 -13.54
N ARG A 174 14.21 -32.29 -14.34
CA ARG A 174 14.23 -32.78 -15.74
C ARG A 174 15.23 -32.03 -16.61
N ALA A 175 15.26 -30.69 -16.52
CA ALA A 175 16.21 -29.87 -17.26
C ALA A 175 17.65 -30.20 -16.85
N HIS A 176 17.90 -30.37 -15.55
CA HIS A 176 19.20 -30.79 -15.03
C HIS A 176 19.62 -32.19 -15.51
N ALA A 177 18.68 -33.14 -15.59
CA ALA A 177 18.95 -34.50 -16.05
C ALA A 177 19.16 -34.59 -17.56
N GLN A 178 18.43 -33.80 -18.36
CA GLN A 178 18.34 -33.99 -19.81
C GLN A 178 19.14 -32.98 -20.63
N GLN A 179 19.46 -31.79 -20.08
CA GLN A 179 20.10 -30.71 -20.82
C GLN A 179 21.52 -30.42 -20.31
N PRO A 180 22.57 -30.77 -21.08
CA PRO A 180 23.97 -30.54 -20.67
C PRO A 180 24.33 -29.06 -20.50
N THR A 181 23.73 -28.18 -21.31
CA THR A 181 23.91 -26.72 -21.25
C THR A 181 23.38 -26.15 -19.93
N PHE A 182 22.16 -26.53 -19.56
CA PHE A 182 21.55 -26.17 -18.29
C PHE A 182 22.37 -26.67 -17.10
N ARG A 183 22.83 -27.94 -17.15
CA ARG A 183 23.69 -28.51 -16.10
C ARG A 183 24.98 -27.71 -15.89
N LYS A 184 25.62 -27.27 -16.98
CA LYS A 184 26.85 -26.47 -16.91
C LYS A 184 26.60 -25.09 -16.31
N ALA A 185 25.52 -24.43 -16.70
CA ALA A 185 25.12 -23.12 -16.14
C ALA A 185 24.76 -23.25 -14.65
N ALA A 186 23.95 -24.25 -14.29
CA ALA A 186 23.54 -24.52 -12.92
C ALA A 186 24.73 -24.82 -12.01
N HIS A 187 25.71 -25.60 -12.49
CA HIS A 187 26.94 -25.86 -11.74
C HIS A 187 27.76 -24.58 -11.52
N GLY A 188 27.86 -23.71 -12.53
CA GLY A 188 28.54 -22.41 -12.40
C GLY A 188 27.88 -21.51 -11.35
N PHE A 189 26.56 -21.40 -11.40
CA PHE A 189 25.75 -20.66 -10.42
C PHE A 189 25.92 -21.20 -9.00
N LEU A 190 25.81 -22.51 -8.80
CA LEU A 190 25.95 -23.12 -7.48
C LEU A 190 27.35 -22.97 -6.91
N LYS A 191 28.39 -23.07 -7.75
CA LYS A 191 29.77 -22.83 -7.33
C LYS A 191 29.96 -21.38 -6.88
N TYR A 192 29.42 -20.42 -7.62
CA TYR A 192 29.44 -19.02 -7.23
C TYR A 192 28.70 -18.78 -5.89
N ALA A 193 27.50 -19.36 -5.73
CA ALA A 193 26.75 -19.29 -4.48
C ALA A 193 27.49 -19.96 -3.30
N GLN A 194 28.25 -21.04 -3.54
CA GLN A 194 29.09 -21.67 -2.53
C GLN A 194 30.26 -20.78 -2.09
N GLU A 195 30.88 -20.08 -3.04
CA GLU A 195 32.02 -19.19 -2.83
C GLU A 195 31.61 -17.89 -2.11
N VAL A 196 30.43 -17.35 -2.41
CA VAL A 196 29.95 -16.07 -1.86
C VAL A 196 29.13 -16.23 -0.58
N ILE A 197 28.39 -17.33 -0.42
CA ILE A 197 27.33 -17.41 0.59
C ILE A 197 27.62 -18.49 1.65
N LYS A 198 27.70 -19.78 1.27
CA LYS A 198 27.89 -20.88 2.23
C LYS A 198 28.43 -22.17 1.57
N PRO A 199 29.44 -22.84 2.15
CA PRO A 199 30.02 -24.07 1.59
C PRO A 199 29.09 -25.31 1.61
N THR A 200 27.96 -25.27 2.32
CA THR A 200 27.08 -26.44 2.55
C THR A 200 26.03 -26.69 1.46
N LEU A 201 26.01 -25.90 0.37
CA LEU A 201 25.06 -26.07 -0.74
C LEU A 201 25.31 -27.34 -1.59
N SER A 202 26.46 -28.01 -1.41
CA SER A 202 26.89 -29.16 -2.23
C SER A 202 26.16 -30.48 -1.95
N CYS A 203 25.44 -30.59 -0.82
CA CYS A 203 24.89 -31.86 -0.33
C CYS A 203 23.36 -31.98 -0.43
N MET A 204 22.69 -31.07 -1.13
CA MET A 204 21.22 -31.03 -1.23
C MET A 204 20.72 -31.14 -2.67
N PRO A 205 19.46 -31.54 -2.90
CA PRO A 205 18.85 -31.54 -4.24
C PRO A 205 19.03 -30.20 -4.94
N ILE A 206 19.24 -30.22 -6.26
CA ILE A 206 19.63 -29.01 -7.00
C ILE A 206 18.60 -27.88 -6.87
N HIS A 207 17.31 -28.22 -6.87
CA HIS A 207 16.25 -27.24 -6.68
C HIS A 207 16.25 -26.61 -5.27
N ASP A 208 16.66 -27.35 -4.24
CA ASP A 208 16.80 -26.82 -2.87
C ASP A 208 18.05 -25.94 -2.74
N ALA A 209 19.12 -26.29 -3.47
CA ALA A 209 20.32 -25.48 -3.57
C ALA A 209 20.03 -24.14 -4.29
N PHE A 210 19.24 -24.17 -5.37
CA PHE A 210 18.71 -22.96 -6.03
C PHE A 210 17.86 -22.12 -5.09
N HIS A 211 16.92 -22.74 -4.38
CA HIS A 211 16.06 -22.04 -3.42
C HIS A 211 16.87 -21.34 -2.32
N HIS A 212 17.88 -21.99 -1.74
CA HIS A 212 18.75 -21.39 -0.73
C HIS A 212 19.64 -20.28 -1.31
N ALA A 213 20.20 -20.47 -2.51
CA ALA A 213 20.98 -19.43 -3.17
C ALA A 213 20.14 -18.18 -3.44
N LEU A 214 18.90 -18.34 -3.92
CA LEU A 214 17.95 -17.24 -4.18
C LEU A 214 17.50 -16.52 -2.91
N ALA A 215 17.13 -17.28 -1.87
CA ALA A 215 16.66 -16.70 -0.61
C ALA A 215 17.73 -15.85 0.09
N VAL A 216 19.01 -16.20 -0.07
CA VAL A 216 20.10 -15.43 0.53
C VAL A 216 20.58 -14.31 -0.38
N ALA A 217 20.51 -14.48 -1.70
CA ALA A 217 20.73 -13.40 -2.65
C ALA A 217 19.71 -12.26 -2.38
N ALA A 218 18.44 -12.57 -2.13
CA ALA A 218 17.42 -11.55 -1.80
C ALA A 218 17.77 -10.65 -0.58
N TYR A 219 18.64 -11.09 0.34
CA TYR A 219 19.03 -10.29 1.53
C TYR A 219 20.05 -9.17 1.22
N ASP A 220 20.75 -9.22 0.09
CA ASP A 220 21.78 -8.23 -0.28
C ASP A 220 21.45 -7.50 -1.60
N GLY A 221 20.15 -7.44 -1.93
CA GLY A 221 19.45 -6.52 -2.82
C GLY A 221 20.00 -6.32 -4.23
N GLU A 222 21.17 -5.67 -4.35
CA GLU A 222 21.81 -5.31 -5.62
C GLU A 222 22.78 -6.39 -6.13
N ALA A 223 23.61 -6.97 -5.26
CA ALA A 223 24.63 -7.94 -5.72
C ALA A 223 23.99 -9.26 -6.23
N ALA A 224 22.85 -9.61 -5.66
CA ALA A 224 22.12 -10.84 -5.93
C ALA A 224 21.46 -10.92 -7.31
N VAL A 225 20.90 -9.81 -7.75
CA VAL A 225 20.21 -9.72 -9.04
C VAL A 225 21.22 -9.80 -10.17
N ASP A 226 22.33 -9.07 -10.04
CA ASP A 226 23.38 -8.97 -11.06
C ASP A 226 24.30 -10.19 -11.13
N LEU A 227 24.61 -10.83 -9.99
CA LEU A 227 25.60 -11.93 -9.97
C LEU A 227 24.98 -13.32 -9.99
N ALA A 228 23.70 -13.46 -9.62
CA ALA A 228 23.07 -14.76 -9.37
C ALA A 228 21.81 -15.00 -10.20
N ILE A 229 20.86 -14.06 -10.18
CA ILE A 229 19.54 -14.26 -10.83
C ILE A 229 19.65 -14.12 -12.35
N HIS A 230 20.32 -13.07 -12.83
CA HIS A 230 20.46 -12.77 -14.26
C HIS A 230 21.20 -13.88 -15.05
N PRO A 231 22.36 -14.41 -14.60
CA PRO A 231 23.08 -15.45 -15.35
C PRO A 231 22.43 -16.84 -15.31
N ALA A 232 21.61 -17.13 -14.29
CA ALA A 232 21.01 -18.44 -14.07
C ALA A 232 19.66 -18.62 -14.78
N ILE A 233 18.89 -17.54 -14.93
CA ILE A 233 17.54 -17.56 -15.51
C ILE A 233 17.57 -17.28 -17.01
N ALA A 234 18.43 -16.35 -17.47
CA ALA A 234 18.50 -15.96 -18.88
C ALA A 234 18.76 -17.11 -19.88
N PRO A 235 19.52 -18.18 -19.55
CA PRO A 235 19.68 -19.32 -20.46
C PRO A 235 18.59 -20.38 -20.36
N ALA A 236 17.79 -20.37 -19.29
CA ALA A 236 16.87 -21.45 -18.93
C ALA A 236 15.41 -21.16 -19.29
N VAL A 237 15.04 -19.89 -19.39
CA VAL A 237 13.71 -19.45 -19.80
C VAL A 237 13.90 -18.29 -20.75
N ASP A 238 13.36 -18.39 -21.97
CA ASP A 238 13.36 -17.33 -22.99
C ASP A 238 12.36 -16.23 -22.55
N ILE A 239 12.67 -15.58 -21.43
CA ILE A 239 11.91 -14.52 -20.79
C ILE A 239 12.76 -13.25 -20.93
N ALA A 240 12.13 -12.17 -21.41
CA ALA A 240 12.77 -10.86 -21.52
C ALA A 240 13.25 -10.39 -20.13
N GLU A 241 14.42 -9.73 -20.08
CA GLU A 241 15.12 -9.30 -18.85
C GLU A 241 14.20 -8.62 -17.81
N ASP A 242 13.17 -7.92 -18.29
CA ASP A 242 12.24 -7.14 -17.48
C ASP A 242 11.30 -7.99 -16.60
N GLU A 243 10.99 -9.23 -17.02
CA GLU A 243 10.03 -10.11 -16.32
C GLU A 243 10.68 -10.93 -15.19
N ALA A 244 12.00 -11.19 -15.26
CA ALA A 244 12.74 -11.88 -14.21
C ALA A 244 12.85 -11.05 -12.91
N ILE A 245 12.94 -9.72 -13.05
CA ILE A 245 12.98 -8.76 -11.94
C ILE A 245 11.66 -8.79 -11.14
N ILE A 246 10.52 -8.93 -11.84
CA ILE A 246 9.19 -8.97 -11.22
C ILE A 246 8.99 -10.25 -10.40
N ALA A 247 9.48 -11.40 -10.89
CA ALA A 247 9.40 -12.67 -10.17
C ALA A 247 10.26 -12.69 -8.89
N ALA A 248 11.45 -12.07 -8.91
CA ALA A 248 12.33 -11.96 -7.75
C ALA A 248 11.74 -11.06 -6.65
N LEU A 249 11.14 -9.93 -7.04
CA LEU A 249 10.46 -9.01 -6.10
C LEU A 249 9.23 -9.63 -5.42
N ALA A 250 8.57 -10.59 -6.07
CA ALA A 250 7.42 -11.30 -5.49
C ALA A 250 7.81 -12.29 -4.37
N VAL A 251 9.06 -12.78 -4.36
CA VAL A 251 9.57 -13.73 -3.36
C VAL A 251 9.95 -13.02 -2.05
N ASP A 252 10.34 -11.74 -2.11
CA ASP A 252 10.76 -10.93 -0.96
C ASP A 252 9.63 -10.63 0.05
N GLN A 253 8.36 -10.58 -0.41
CA GLN A 253 7.22 -10.28 0.47
C GLN A 253 6.92 -11.34 1.54
N LYS A 254 7.51 -12.54 1.47
CA LYS A 254 7.29 -13.59 2.48
C LYS A 254 8.27 -13.56 3.65
N ASN A 255 9.41 -12.86 3.56
CA ASN A 255 10.43 -12.83 4.61
C ASN A 255 10.51 -11.52 5.41
N ALA A 256 9.63 -10.55 5.13
CA ALA A 256 9.54 -9.30 5.89
C ALA A 256 8.66 -9.37 7.16
N LEU A 257 8.39 -10.57 7.70
CA LEU A 257 7.80 -10.74 9.04
C LEU A 257 8.90 -11.21 10.01
N PRO A 258 9.10 -10.50 11.14
CA PRO A 258 10.25 -10.71 12.01
C PRO A 258 10.16 -12.00 12.82
N ILE A 259 11.33 -12.59 13.08
CA ILE A 259 11.63 -13.42 14.26
C ILE A 259 11.57 -12.53 15.50
#